data_AF-A0A2P2JN96-F1
#
_entry.id   AF-A0A2P2JN96-F1
#
_cell.length_a   1.000
_cell.length_b   1.000
_cell.length_c   1.000
_cell.angle_alpha   90.00
_cell.angle_beta   90.00
_cell.angle_gamma   90.00
#
_symmetry.space_group_name_H-M   'P 1'
#
loop_
_entity.id
_entity.type
_entity.pdbx_description
1 polymer ?
#
loop_
_entity_poly.entity_id
_entity_poly.type
_entity_poly.pdbx_seq_one_letter_code
_entity_poly.pdbx_strand_id
1 'polypeptide(L)'
;MIEPSGISYRYFGAAIGKGKQAAKTEIEKLKLSEMTCREGVIEVAKIIYKVHDEAKDKAFELEMSWVCDESKRQHTKVPEELFEEAKSAAKVALEEMDAD
;
A
#
# COMPACT_ATOMS: atom_id res chain seq x y z
N MET A 1 -3.17 -2.97 -14.87
CA MET A 1 -4.54 -3.26 -14.38
C MET A 1 -5.41 -3.53 -15.60
N ILE A 2 -6.20 -4.59 -15.58
CA ILE A 2 -7.16 -4.92 -16.65
C ILE A 2 -8.54 -4.64 -16.07
N GLU A 3 -9.30 -3.76 -16.71
CA GLU A 3 -10.69 -3.47 -16.33
C GLU A 3 -11.63 -4.55 -16.92
N PRO A 4 -12.83 -4.77 -16.34
CA PRO A 4 -13.79 -5.74 -16.88
C PRO A 4 -14.16 -5.52 -18.36
N SER A 5 -13.98 -4.29 -18.86
CA SER A 5 -14.15 -3.91 -20.27
C SER A 5 -13.05 -4.44 -21.19
N GLY A 6 -11.99 -5.05 -20.65
CA GLY A 6 -10.81 -5.50 -21.40
C GLY A 6 -9.77 -4.41 -21.63
N ILE A 7 -10.01 -3.19 -21.15
CA ILE A 7 -9.07 -2.08 -21.29
C ILE A 7 -7.90 -2.26 -20.32
N SER A 8 -6.68 -2.00 -20.81
CA SER A 8 -5.46 -2.03 -20.01
C SER A 8 -4.62 -0.79 -20.24
N TYR A 9 -4.16 -0.18 -19.16
CA TYR A 9 -3.21 0.94 -19.18
C TYR A 9 -1.93 0.61 -18.42
N ARG A 10 -0.88 1.40 -18.66
CA ARG A 10 0.32 1.46 -17.83
C ARG A 10 0.11 2.48 -16.72
N TYR A 11 0.53 2.14 -15.50
CA TYR A 11 0.32 2.95 -14.30
C TYR A 11 1.64 3.15 -13.54
N PHE A 12 1.77 4.30 -12.88
CA PHE A 12 2.77 4.50 -11.82
C PHE A 12 2.25 3.97 -10.47
N GLY A 13 0.97 4.18 -10.19
CA GLY A 13 0.26 3.61 -9.04
C GLY A 13 -1.20 3.33 -9.41
N ALA A 14 -1.79 2.30 -8.80
CA ALA A 14 -3.16 1.90 -9.08
C ALA A 14 -3.81 1.29 -7.84
N ALA A 15 -5.12 1.52 -7.67
CA ALA A 15 -5.92 0.97 -6.58
C ALA A 15 -7.28 0.49 -7.09
N ILE A 16 -7.81 -0.57 -6.49
CA ILE A 16 -9.10 -1.19 -6.82
C ILE A 16 -9.88 -1.54 -5.54
N GLY A 17 -11.21 -1.61 -5.62
CA GLY A 17 -12.09 -1.92 -4.49
C GLY A 17 -12.89 -0.71 -3.97
N LYS A 18 -13.55 -0.88 -2.82
CA LYS A 18 -14.41 0.14 -2.18
C LYS A 18 -13.63 1.43 -1.87
N GLY A 19 -12.44 1.31 -1.28
CA GLY A 19 -11.57 2.43 -0.88
C GLY A 19 -10.72 3.04 -2.01
N LYS A 20 -10.94 2.67 -3.28
CA LYS A 20 -10.02 3.01 -4.39
C LYS A 20 -9.78 4.52 -4.58
N GLN A 21 -10.80 5.36 -4.34
CA GLN A 21 -10.64 6.81 -4.54
C GLN A 21 -9.76 7.42 -3.44
N ALA A 22 -10.02 7.09 -2.18
CA ALA A 22 -9.19 7.53 -1.06
C ALA A 22 -7.74 7.06 -1.19
N ALA A 23 -7.54 5.79 -1.56
CA ALA A 23 -6.21 5.24 -1.80
C ALA A 23 -5.47 5.96 -2.95
N LYS A 24 -6.16 6.30 -4.05
CA LYS A 24 -5.57 7.07 -5.16
C LYS A 24 -5.09 8.44 -4.71
N THR A 25 -5.88 9.15 -3.91
CA THR A 25 -5.51 10.47 -3.37
C THR A 25 -4.23 10.40 -2.54
N GLU A 26 -4.02 9.34 -1.75
CA GLU A 26 -2.77 9.17 -1.01
C GLU A 26 -1.59 8.79 -1.93
N ILE A 27 -1.82 7.91 -2.91
CA ILE A 27 -0.80 7.53 -3.91
C ILE A 27 -0.30 8.77 -4.70
N GLU A 28 -1.19 9.71 -5.03
CA GLU A 28 -0.86 10.93 -5.78
C GLU A 28 0.04 11.90 -4.99
N LYS A 29 0.11 11.78 -3.67
CA LYS A 29 1.02 12.58 -2.82
C LYS A 29 2.46 12.08 -2.86
N LEU A 30 2.68 10.84 -3.30
CA LEU A 30 3.98 10.18 -3.28
C LEU A 30 4.81 10.50 -4.52
N LYS A 31 6.13 10.65 -4.35
CA LYS A 31 7.09 10.79 -5.44
C LYS A 31 7.57 9.42 -5.94
N LEU A 32 6.67 8.69 -6.60
CA LEU A 32 6.87 7.28 -6.97
C LEU A 32 8.12 6.99 -7.83
N SER A 33 8.63 7.97 -8.59
CA SER A 33 9.84 7.81 -9.42
C SER A 33 11.15 7.89 -8.63
N GLU A 34 11.12 8.45 -7.43
CA GLU A 34 12.31 8.70 -6.60
C GLU A 34 12.39 7.74 -5.41
N MET A 35 11.31 7.01 -5.12
CA MET A 35 11.22 6.11 -3.97
C MET A 35 11.84 4.75 -4.24
N THR A 36 12.46 4.19 -3.21
CA THR A 36 12.89 2.78 -3.19
C THR A 36 11.72 1.85 -2.94
N CYS A 37 11.88 0.57 -3.29
CA CYS A 37 10.85 -0.44 -3.05
C CYS A 37 10.56 -0.65 -1.55
N ARG A 38 11.56 -0.49 -0.67
CA ARG A 38 11.38 -0.61 0.79
C ARG A 38 10.50 0.52 1.33
N GLU A 39 10.78 1.77 0.93
CA GLU A 39 9.92 2.91 1.27
C GLU A 39 8.51 2.74 0.71
N GLY A 40 8.39 2.24 -0.51
CA GLY A 40 7.10 1.94 -1.13
C GLY A 40 6.26 0.92 -0.34
N VAL A 41 6.89 -0.11 0.24
CA VAL A 41 6.21 -1.08 1.11
C VAL A 41 5.65 -0.39 2.36
N ILE A 42 6.43 0.47 3.00
CA ILE A 42 5.99 1.20 4.20
C ILE A 42 4.81 2.13 3.86
N GLU A 43 4.92 2.91 2.78
CA GLU A 43 3.85 3.83 2.37
C GLU A 43 2.57 3.11 1.94
N VAL A 44 2.66 1.97 1.24
CA VAL A 44 1.48 1.17 0.90
C VAL A 44 0.78 0.66 2.16
N ALA A 45 1.53 0.20 3.18
CA ALA A 45 0.93 -0.23 4.44
C ALA A 45 0.18 0.92 5.11
N LYS A 46 0.78 2.11 5.21
CA LYS A 46 0.12 3.31 5.77
C LYS A 46 -1.18 3.65 5.03
N ILE A 47 -1.18 3.59 3.70
CA ILE A 47 -2.38 3.88 2.89
C ILE A 47 -3.50 2.89 3.18
N ILE A 48 -3.19 1.59 3.32
CA ILE A 48 -4.22 0.58 3.60
C ILE A 48 -4.86 0.81 4.98
N TYR A 49 -4.05 1.04 6.02
CA TYR A 49 -4.56 1.32 7.36
C TYR A 49 -5.38 2.63 7.40
N LYS A 50 -4.89 3.69 6.75
CA LYS A 50 -5.58 4.98 6.69
C LYS A 50 -6.93 4.94 5.96
N VAL A 51 -7.04 4.14 4.90
CA VAL A 51 -8.28 4.00 4.12
C VAL A 51 -9.27 3.04 4.80
N HIS A 52 -8.80 2.24 5.75
CA HIS A 52 -9.63 1.35 6.54
C HIS A 52 -10.31 2.10 7.68
N ASP A 53 -11.64 2.03 7.76
CA ASP A 53 -12.41 2.66 8.83
C ASP A 53 -12.72 1.62 9.91
N GLU A 54 -11.96 1.60 11.01
CA GLU A 54 -12.09 0.58 12.07
C GLU A 54 -13.50 0.56 12.73
N ALA A 55 -14.24 1.67 12.69
CA ALA A 55 -15.59 1.74 13.24
C ALA A 55 -16.64 1.11 12.33
N LYS A 56 -16.36 0.99 11.02
CA LYS A 56 -17.32 0.52 10.01
C LYS A 56 -16.93 -0.79 9.34
N ASP A 57 -15.65 -1.06 9.22
CA ASP A 57 -15.12 -2.21 8.50
C ASP A 57 -14.72 -3.34 9.47
N LYS A 58 -14.66 -4.57 8.95
CA LYS A 58 -14.24 -5.74 9.74
C LYS A 58 -12.72 -5.78 9.84
N ALA A 59 -12.20 -6.41 10.91
CA ALA A 59 -10.78 -6.73 11.01
C ALA A 59 -10.25 -7.35 9.72
N PHE A 60 -9.05 -6.91 9.32
CA PHE A 60 -8.41 -7.33 8.08
C PHE A 60 -7.02 -7.89 8.35
N GLU A 61 -6.52 -8.65 7.39
CA GLU A 61 -5.13 -9.09 7.34
C GLU A 61 -4.44 -8.32 6.21
N LEU A 62 -3.29 -7.72 6.51
CA LEU A 62 -2.48 -7.06 5.50
C LEU A 62 -1.66 -8.12 4.76
N GLU A 63 -1.77 -8.18 3.43
CA GLU A 63 -0.89 -9.01 2.60
C GLU A 63 -0.06 -8.12 1.68
N MET A 64 1.25 -8.40 1.59
CA MET A 64 2.16 -7.63 0.73
C MET A 64 3.11 -8.53 -0.03
N SER A 65 3.32 -8.19 -1.30
CA SER A 65 4.31 -8.83 -2.17
C SER A 65 4.98 -7.78 -3.05
N TRP A 66 6.19 -8.07 -3.50
CA TRP A 66 6.97 -7.13 -4.30
C TRP A 66 7.77 -7.84 -5.40
N VAL A 67 8.17 -7.05 -6.39
CA VAL A 67 9.08 -7.45 -7.47
C VAL A 67 10.06 -6.30 -7.65
N CYS A 68 11.31 -6.51 -7.25
CA CYS A 68 12.35 -5.48 -7.27
C CYS A 68 13.73 -6.13 -7.43
N ASP A 69 14.79 -5.31 -7.45
CA ASP A 69 16.15 -5.81 -7.60
C ASP A 69 16.57 -6.67 -6.38
N GLU A 70 16.09 -6.33 -5.17
CA GLU A 70 16.31 -7.13 -3.95
C GLU A 70 15.62 -8.49 -4.01
N SER A 71 14.44 -8.57 -4.63
CA SER A 71 13.75 -9.85 -4.86
C SER A 71 14.33 -10.61 -6.06
N LYS A 72 15.49 -10.21 -6.58
CA LYS A 72 16.13 -10.77 -7.78
C LYS A 72 15.19 -10.76 -8.99
N ARG A 73 14.36 -9.71 -9.11
CA ARG A 73 13.36 -9.54 -10.16
C ARG A 73 12.30 -10.64 -10.18
N GLN A 74 12.09 -11.35 -9.06
CA GLN A 74 11.06 -12.38 -8.91
C GLN A 74 9.95 -11.89 -8.00
N HIS A 75 8.72 -12.32 -8.30
CA HIS A 75 7.58 -12.08 -7.41
C HIS A 75 7.71 -12.95 -6.17
N THR A 76 7.74 -12.28 -5.03
CA THR A 76 7.89 -12.91 -3.72
C THR A 76 7.06 -12.12 -2.71
N LYS A 77 6.70 -12.77 -1.60
CA LYS A 77 6.20 -12.04 -0.43
C LYS A 77 7.28 -11.08 0.06
N VAL A 78 6.85 -9.96 0.65
CA VAL A 78 7.77 -9.06 1.35
C VAL A 78 8.44 -9.85 2.48
N PRO A 79 9.76 -9.72 2.71
CA PRO A 79 10.43 -10.36 3.83
C PRO A 79 9.80 -9.98 5.17
N GLU A 80 9.71 -10.94 6.10
CA GLU A 80 9.00 -10.79 7.38
C GLU A 80 9.43 -9.54 8.16
N GLU A 81 10.74 -9.28 8.23
CA GLU A 81 11.29 -8.11 8.94
C GLU A 81 10.76 -6.79 8.38
N LEU A 82 10.75 -6.63 7.06
CA LEU A 82 10.25 -5.43 6.38
C LEU A 82 8.72 -5.35 6.46
N PHE A 83 8.04 -6.49 6.46
CA PHE A 83 6.59 -6.55 6.59
C PHE A 83 6.13 -6.07 7.97
N GLU A 84 6.76 -6.56 9.04
CA GLU A 84 6.45 -6.14 10.42
C GLU A 84 6.85 -4.68 10.68
N GLU A 85 7.97 -4.20 10.10
CA GLU A 85 8.33 -2.78 10.11
C GLU A 85 7.23 -1.91 9.48
N ALA A 86 6.79 -2.25 8.27
CA ALA A 86 5.75 -1.51 7.56
C ALA A 86 4.42 -1.51 8.31
N LYS A 87 4.04 -2.65 8.91
CA LYS A 87 2.84 -2.80 9.72
C LYS A 87 2.91 -1.97 11.00
N SER A 88 4.05 -1.96 11.67
CA SER A 88 4.28 -1.10 12.85
C SER A 88 4.20 0.37 12.49
N ALA A 89 4.87 0.80 11.41
CA ALA A 89 4.83 2.17 10.94
C ALA A 89 3.43 2.64 10.53
N ALA A 90 2.62 1.75 9.93
CA ALA A 90 1.25 2.04 9.57
C ALA A 90 0.34 2.24 10.78
N LYS A 91 0.51 1.43 11.83
CA LYS A 91 -0.23 1.56 13.09
C LYS A 91 0.11 2.86 13.83
N VAL A 92 1.41 3.17 13.94
CA VAL A 92 1.86 4.42 14.57
C VAL A 92 1.29 5.64 13.83
N ALA A 93 1.34 5.63 12.48
CA ALA A 93 0.79 6.73 11.69
C ALA A 93 -0.73 6.90 11.85
N LEU A 94 -1.47 5.80 12.11
CA LEU A 94 -2.91 5.87 12.38
C LEU A 94 -3.18 6.48 13.77
N GLU A 95 -2.44 6.05 14.79
CA GLU A 95 -2.54 6.59 16.15
C GLU A 95 -2.20 8.09 16.21
N GLU A 96 -1.18 8.55 15.47
CA GLU A 96 -0.83 9.96 15.38
C GLU A 96 -1.92 10.80 14.71
N MET A 97 -2.64 10.25 13.73
CA MET A 97 -3.74 10.95 13.07
C MET A 97 -5.00 11.09 13.94
N ASP A 98 -5.23 10.15 14.85
CA ASP A 98 -6.38 10.17 15.77
C ASP A 98 -6.12 11.03 17.03
N ALA A 99 -4.87 11.42 17.27
CA ALA A 99 -4.46 12.23 18.42
C ALA A 99 -4.51 13.76 18.17
N ASP A 100 -4.68 14.19 16.92
CA ASP A 100 -4.88 15.60 16.49
C ASP A 100 -6.37 15.93 16.29
#